data_AF-A0A8B9HBR5-F1
#
_entry.id   AF-A0A8B9HBR5-F1
#
_cell.length_a   1.000
_cell.length_b   1.000
_cell.length_c   1.000
_cell.angle_alpha   90.00
_cell.angle_beta   90.00
_cell.angle_gamma   90.00
#
_symmetry.space_group_name_H-M   'P 1'
#
loop_
_entity.id
_entity.type
_entity.pdbx_description
1 polymer ?
#
loop_
_entity_poly.entity_id
_entity_poly.type
_entity_poly.pdbx_seq_one_letter_code
_entity_poly.pdbx_strand_id
1 'polypeptide(L)'
;MGSESQEAIPAAAGKQVDESSTKLDEYGAKDYRLQMLLKNDHGSRPLWVAPDGHIFLEAFSPVYKYAQDFLVAIAEPVCRPNHVHEYKLTAYSLYAAVSVGLQTSDIVEYLQKLSKTSVPDGIIQFIKLCTVSYGKVKLVLKHNRYFVESAFPDVIQRLLQDVVIRDCRLRTAEGEETELITEVISSKPAISKSLQDGSGASTSQPAEGQRTGAQVPEDIFSYYEQMDKEEEEEEETQTVSFEIRQEMIEELQKRCIQLEYPLLAEYDFRNDTVNPDINMDLKPTAVLRPYQEKSLRKMFGNGRARSGVIVLPCGAGKSLVGVTAACTVRKRCLVLGNSSVSVEQWKAQFKMWSTIDDSQICRFTSDAKDKPIGCSVAISTYSMLGHTTKRSWEAERVMEWMRSQEWGLIILDEVHTIPGVCVHVCPRVSACVRLCV
;
A
#
# COMPACT_ATOMS: atom_id res chain seq x y z
N MET A 1 -17.15 -2.59 -30.18
CA MET A 1 -15.73 -2.96 -30.00
C MET A 1 -15.09 -1.88 -29.16
N GLY A 2 -15.25 -1.99 -27.84
CA GLY A 2 -14.67 -1.04 -26.89
C GLY A 2 -13.28 -1.52 -26.53
N SER A 3 -12.27 -0.74 -26.88
CA SER A 3 -10.90 -0.96 -26.41
C SER A 3 -10.90 -0.86 -24.89
N GLU A 4 -10.61 -1.98 -24.23
CA GLU A 4 -10.33 -2.04 -22.81
C GLU A 4 -9.35 -0.95 -22.43
N SER A 5 -9.72 -0.07 -21.51
CA SER A 5 -8.75 0.75 -20.79
C SER A 5 -8.08 -0.17 -19.79
N GLN A 6 -7.20 -1.05 -20.28
CA GLN A 6 -6.27 -1.75 -19.41
C GLN A 6 -5.52 -0.67 -18.64
N GLU A 7 -5.61 -0.68 -17.30
CA GLU A 7 -4.64 0.03 -16.47
C GLU A 7 -3.28 -0.29 -17.08
N ALA A 8 -2.56 0.73 -17.56
CA ALA A 8 -1.36 0.51 -18.34
C ALA A 8 -0.37 -0.24 -17.43
N ILE A 9 -0.28 -1.56 -17.60
CA ILE A 9 0.66 -2.39 -16.88
C ILE A 9 1.99 -2.13 -17.57
N PRO A 10 3.04 -1.69 -16.86
CA PRO A 10 4.33 -1.48 -17.49
C PRO A 10 4.81 -2.81 -18.10
N ALA A 11 5.50 -2.75 -19.25
CA ALA A 11 5.86 -3.95 -20.02
C ALA A 11 6.67 -4.97 -19.19
N ALA A 12 7.43 -4.50 -18.21
CA ALA A 12 8.13 -5.34 -17.22
C ALA A 12 7.18 -6.19 -16.34
N ALA A 13 5.98 -5.68 -16.00
CA ALA A 13 4.99 -6.42 -15.21
C ALA A 13 4.18 -7.44 -16.03
N GLY A 14 4.20 -7.36 -17.36
CA GLY A 14 3.66 -8.39 -18.25
C GLY A 14 4.61 -9.58 -18.47
N LYS A 15 5.89 -9.45 -18.08
CA LYS A 15 6.86 -10.54 -18.17
C LYS A 15 6.67 -11.49 -17.00
N GLN A 16 6.24 -12.71 -17.29
CA GLN A 16 6.43 -13.82 -16.35
C GLN A 16 7.91 -14.22 -16.39
N VAL A 17 8.41 -14.78 -15.29
CA VAL A 17 9.78 -15.27 -15.23
C VAL A 17 9.94 -16.34 -16.31
N ASP A 18 10.95 -16.17 -17.19
CA ASP A 18 11.12 -17.01 -18.38
C ASP A 18 11.19 -18.50 -18.02
N GLU A 19 10.17 -19.27 -18.39
CA GLU A 19 10.11 -20.72 -18.16
C GLU A 19 10.93 -21.52 -19.19
N SER A 20 11.59 -20.85 -20.13
CA SER A 20 12.17 -21.44 -21.36
C SER A 20 13.23 -22.52 -21.11
N SER A 21 13.85 -22.56 -19.93
CA SER A 21 14.84 -23.56 -19.53
C SER A 21 14.29 -24.73 -18.72
N THR A 22 12.97 -24.77 -18.46
CA THR A 22 12.36 -25.81 -17.61
C THR A 22 12.11 -27.08 -18.41
N LYS A 23 12.80 -28.17 -18.03
CA LYS A 23 12.55 -29.48 -18.63
C LYS A 23 11.30 -30.08 -18.01
N LEU A 24 10.38 -30.51 -18.86
CA LEU A 24 9.27 -31.37 -18.46
C LEU A 24 9.75 -32.82 -18.47
N ASP A 25 9.43 -33.55 -17.40
CA ASP A 25 9.64 -34.99 -17.32
C ASP A 25 8.60 -35.73 -18.20
N GLU A 26 8.78 -37.03 -18.37
CA GLU A 26 7.92 -37.91 -19.19
C GLU A 26 6.44 -37.88 -18.76
N TYR A 27 6.17 -37.51 -17.50
CA TYR A 27 4.83 -37.39 -16.91
C TYR A 27 4.31 -35.94 -16.82
N GLY A 28 5.00 -34.97 -17.43
CA GLY A 28 4.61 -33.56 -17.44
C GLY A 28 4.94 -32.79 -16.15
N ALA A 29 5.76 -33.34 -15.26
CA ALA A 29 6.27 -32.63 -14.10
C ALA A 29 7.43 -31.70 -14.49
N LYS A 30 7.49 -30.50 -13.91
CA LYS A 30 8.61 -29.56 -14.10
C LYS A 30 9.81 -30.00 -13.26
N ASP A 31 10.94 -30.28 -13.90
CA ASP A 31 12.19 -30.62 -13.20
C ASP A 31 13.07 -29.37 -13.00
N TYR A 32 13.18 -28.95 -11.73
CA TYR A 32 14.00 -27.81 -11.31
C TYR A 32 15.35 -28.19 -10.69
N ARG A 33 15.71 -29.48 -10.63
CA ARG A 33 16.89 -29.96 -9.89
C ARG A 33 18.21 -29.37 -10.39
N LEU A 34 18.33 -29.11 -11.69
CA LEU A 34 19.55 -28.53 -12.28
C LEU A 34 19.70 -27.03 -11.99
N GLN A 35 18.59 -26.32 -11.75
CA GLN A 35 18.58 -24.88 -11.49
C GLN A 35 18.59 -24.56 -10.00
N MET A 36 18.07 -25.47 -9.16
CA MET A 36 17.96 -25.32 -7.71
C MET A 36 18.88 -26.31 -7.00
N LEU A 37 20.11 -25.86 -6.70
CA LEU A 37 21.07 -26.65 -5.94
C LEU A 37 20.72 -26.61 -4.45
N LEU A 38 20.68 -27.78 -3.80
CA LEU A 38 20.42 -27.88 -2.37
C LEU A 38 21.62 -27.38 -1.57
N LYS A 39 21.40 -26.46 -0.62
CA LYS A 39 22.45 -26.00 0.29
C LYS A 39 22.64 -27.01 1.42
N ASN A 40 23.84 -27.02 2.01
CA ASN A 40 24.15 -27.90 3.16
C ASN A 40 23.27 -27.59 4.38
N ASP A 41 22.85 -26.34 4.56
CA ASP A 41 22.00 -25.89 5.69
C ASP A 41 20.50 -26.04 5.42
N HIS A 42 20.08 -26.97 4.54
CA HIS A 42 18.67 -27.09 4.14
C HIS A 42 17.72 -27.43 5.30
N GLY A 43 18.22 -27.92 6.45
CA GLY A 43 17.41 -28.28 7.61
C GLY A 43 16.93 -27.08 8.45
N SER A 44 17.63 -25.94 8.41
CA SER A 44 17.35 -24.77 9.25
C SER A 44 16.63 -23.63 8.52
N ARG A 45 16.45 -23.76 7.20
CA ARG A 45 15.89 -22.71 6.32
C ARG A 45 14.47 -23.08 5.89
N PRO A 46 13.48 -22.17 5.86
CA PRO A 46 12.09 -22.56 5.63
C PRO A 46 11.58 -22.44 4.17
N LEU A 47 12.37 -21.89 3.23
CA LEU A 47 11.87 -21.55 1.89
C LEU A 47 12.38 -22.46 0.75
N TRP A 48 11.49 -22.72 -0.21
CA TRP A 48 11.85 -23.16 -1.57
C TRP A 48 11.42 -22.12 -2.58
N VAL A 49 12.34 -21.69 -3.45
CA VAL A 49 12.10 -20.66 -4.47
C VAL A 49 12.21 -21.30 -5.84
N ALA A 50 11.08 -21.49 -6.51
CA ALA A 50 11.03 -22.04 -7.85
C ALA A 50 11.32 -20.95 -8.91
N PRO A 51 11.89 -21.31 -10.06
CA PRO A 51 12.24 -20.36 -11.13
C PRO A 51 11.01 -19.74 -11.80
N ASP A 52 9.81 -20.29 -11.62
CA ASP A 52 8.53 -19.75 -12.12
C ASP A 52 7.95 -18.64 -11.20
N GLY A 53 8.65 -18.28 -10.13
CA GLY A 53 8.22 -17.28 -9.16
C GLY A 53 7.37 -17.81 -8.01
N HIS A 54 7.10 -19.12 -7.96
CA HIS A 54 6.43 -19.74 -6.82
C HIS A 54 7.40 -19.92 -5.64
N ILE A 55 6.96 -19.56 -4.44
CA ILE A 55 7.71 -19.71 -3.20
C ILE A 55 6.89 -20.58 -2.25
N PHE A 56 7.51 -21.65 -1.77
CA PHE A 56 6.93 -22.51 -0.74
C PHE A 56 7.57 -22.22 0.61
N LEU A 57 6.73 -22.01 1.62
CA LEU A 57 7.12 -21.69 3.01
C LEU A 57 6.67 -22.80 3.95
N GLU A 58 7.61 -23.37 4.69
CA GLU A 58 7.33 -24.36 5.73
C GLU A 58 6.85 -23.71 7.03
N ALA A 59 5.61 -24.01 7.44
CA ALA A 59 4.97 -23.44 8.62
C ALA A 59 5.43 -24.03 9.96
N PHE A 60 6.20 -25.12 9.92
CA PHE A 60 6.70 -25.84 11.10
C PHE A 60 8.14 -25.47 11.49
N SER A 61 8.80 -24.59 10.72
CA SER A 61 10.15 -24.11 11.03
C SER A 61 10.12 -23.09 12.17
N PRO A 62 11.13 -23.06 13.07
CA PRO A 62 11.23 -22.02 14.10
C PRO A 62 11.36 -20.59 13.52
N VAL A 63 11.86 -20.46 12.29
CA VAL A 63 12.03 -19.17 11.58
C VAL A 63 10.78 -18.76 10.80
N TYR A 64 9.68 -19.53 10.92
CA TYR A 64 8.46 -19.31 10.16
C TYR A 64 7.90 -17.88 10.29
N LYS A 65 7.86 -17.32 11.51
CA LYS A 65 7.28 -15.99 11.75
C LYS A 65 7.99 -14.90 10.94
N TYR A 66 9.32 -14.89 10.97
CA TYR A 66 10.13 -13.93 10.22
C TYR A 66 9.98 -14.13 8.70
N ALA A 67 10.01 -15.38 8.24
CA ALA A 67 9.85 -15.70 6.83
C ALA A 67 8.44 -15.36 6.30
N GLN A 68 7.40 -15.57 7.11
CA GLN A 68 6.03 -15.18 6.79
C GLN A 68 5.90 -13.67 6.67
N ASP A 69 6.47 -12.93 7.62
CA ASP A 69 6.39 -11.47 7.64
C ASP A 69 7.10 -10.84 6.44
N PHE A 70 8.26 -11.40 6.07
CA PHE A 70 8.99 -11.06 4.86
C PHE A 70 8.17 -11.36 3.60
N LEU A 71 7.63 -12.58 3.45
CA LEU A 71 6.83 -12.96 2.28
C LEU A 71 5.54 -12.16 2.14
N VAL A 72 4.90 -11.76 3.25
CA VAL A 72 3.73 -10.87 3.23
C VAL A 72 4.09 -9.45 2.76
N ALA A 73 5.37 -9.06 2.79
CA ALA A 73 5.82 -7.81 2.20
C ALA A 73 6.16 -7.92 0.71
N ILE A 74 6.72 -9.06 0.27
CA ILE A 74 7.31 -9.19 -1.07
C ILE A 74 6.50 -10.03 -2.08
N ALA A 75 5.54 -10.83 -1.62
CA ALA A 75 4.85 -11.82 -2.45
C ALA A 75 3.35 -11.88 -2.15
N GLU A 76 2.58 -12.33 -3.14
CA GLU A 76 1.15 -12.57 -3.00
C GLU A 76 0.89 -14.01 -2.51
N PRO A 77 0.02 -14.23 -1.51
CA PRO A 77 -0.32 -15.57 -1.06
C PRO A 77 -1.24 -16.27 -2.09
N VAL A 78 -0.88 -17.48 -2.49
CA VAL A 78 -1.71 -18.34 -3.36
C VAL A 78 -2.53 -19.30 -2.50
N CYS A 79 -1.87 -20.08 -1.63
CA CYS A 79 -2.54 -20.99 -0.71
C CYS A 79 -1.86 -21.03 0.67
N ARG A 80 -2.64 -21.27 1.73
CA ARG A 80 -2.16 -21.32 3.11
C ARG A 80 -2.75 -22.53 3.87
N PRO A 81 -2.36 -23.76 3.52
CA PRO A 81 -2.72 -24.97 4.28
C PRO A 81 -1.86 -25.09 5.55
N ASN A 82 -2.18 -26.05 6.42
CA ASN A 82 -1.58 -26.14 7.77
C ASN A 82 -0.05 -26.31 7.82
N HIS A 83 0.58 -26.85 6.78
CA HIS A 83 2.00 -27.24 6.83
C HIS A 83 2.91 -26.46 5.88
N VAL A 84 2.50 -26.26 4.62
CA VAL A 84 3.34 -25.62 3.60
C VAL A 84 2.51 -24.58 2.86
N HIS A 85 2.86 -23.30 3.03
CA HIS A 85 2.20 -22.20 2.35
C HIS A 85 2.82 -21.98 0.98
N GLU A 86 2.01 -21.54 0.02
CA GLU A 86 2.44 -21.17 -1.31
C GLU A 86 2.21 -19.67 -1.53
N TYR A 87 3.26 -19.01 -1.96
CA TYR A 87 3.29 -17.62 -2.35
C TYR A 87 3.75 -17.51 -3.80
N LYS A 88 3.41 -16.41 -4.46
CA LYS A 88 3.83 -16.11 -5.82
C LYS A 88 4.44 -14.72 -5.88
N LEU A 89 5.64 -14.63 -6.43
CA LEU A 89 6.25 -13.37 -6.80
C LEU A 89 5.57 -12.84 -8.06
N THR A 90 4.97 -11.67 -7.94
CA THR A 90 4.41 -10.89 -9.04
C THR A 90 5.13 -9.56 -9.11
N ALA A 91 5.15 -8.95 -10.29
CA ALA A 91 5.70 -7.61 -10.44
C ALA A 91 5.00 -6.60 -9.50
N TYR A 92 3.66 -6.70 -9.36
CA TYR A 92 2.88 -5.88 -8.43
C TYR A 92 3.31 -6.04 -6.96
N SER A 93 3.53 -7.26 -6.51
CA SER A 93 3.98 -7.53 -5.14
C SER A 93 5.36 -6.93 -4.85
N LEU A 94 6.28 -7.00 -5.81
CA LEU A 94 7.60 -6.38 -5.71
C LEU A 94 7.51 -4.84 -5.73
N TYR A 95 6.58 -4.27 -6.50
CA TYR A 95 6.33 -2.82 -6.48
C TYR A 95 5.82 -2.34 -5.13
N ALA A 96 4.90 -3.11 -4.52
CA ALA A 96 4.42 -2.84 -3.18
C ALA A 96 5.56 -2.93 -2.16
N ALA A 97 6.46 -3.92 -2.29
CA ALA A 97 7.62 -4.09 -1.42
C ALA A 97 8.57 -2.89 -1.47
N VAL A 98 8.96 -2.44 -2.66
CA VAL A 98 9.85 -1.27 -2.83
C VAL A 98 9.16 0.00 -2.34
N SER A 99 7.84 0.12 -2.56
CA SER A 99 7.06 1.25 -2.06
C SER A 99 7.10 1.33 -0.53
N VAL A 100 7.18 0.20 0.18
CA VAL A 100 7.34 0.14 1.63
C VAL A 100 8.71 0.63 2.09
N GLY A 101 9.73 0.58 1.23
CA GLY A 101 11.10 1.03 1.51
C GLY A 101 12.15 -0.07 1.44
N LEU A 102 11.77 -1.30 1.11
CA LEU A 102 12.73 -2.42 0.99
C LEU A 102 13.64 -2.23 -0.22
N GLN A 103 14.96 -2.30 -0.01
CA GLN A 103 15.92 -2.20 -1.10
C GLN A 103 16.02 -3.52 -1.87
N THR A 104 16.51 -3.41 -3.12
CA THR A 104 16.70 -4.57 -4.00
C THR A 104 17.72 -5.57 -3.43
N SER A 105 18.78 -5.06 -2.83
CA SER A 105 19.82 -5.86 -2.15
C SER A 105 19.20 -6.72 -1.07
N ASP A 106 18.37 -6.11 -0.22
CA ASP A 106 17.87 -6.73 1.00
C ASP A 106 16.90 -7.85 0.66
N ILE A 107 16.01 -7.63 -0.34
CA ILE A 107 15.09 -8.66 -0.82
C ILE A 107 15.87 -9.89 -1.32
N VAL A 108 16.92 -9.69 -2.11
CA VAL A 108 17.74 -10.78 -2.67
C VAL A 108 18.52 -11.48 -1.55
N GLU A 109 19.10 -10.72 -0.63
CA GLU A 109 19.88 -11.25 0.49
C GLU A 109 19.00 -12.08 1.44
N TYR A 110 17.82 -11.59 1.80
CA TYR A 110 16.87 -12.34 2.62
C TYR A 110 16.39 -13.62 1.94
N LEU A 111 16.06 -13.56 0.65
CA LEU A 111 15.71 -14.77 -0.11
C LEU A 111 16.85 -15.78 -0.07
N GLN A 112 18.11 -15.34 -0.23
CA GLN A 112 19.28 -16.22 -0.14
C GLN A 112 19.51 -16.76 1.28
N LYS A 113 19.26 -15.97 2.33
CA LYS A 113 19.39 -16.40 3.74
C LYS A 113 18.30 -17.40 4.13
N LEU A 114 17.06 -17.20 3.68
CA LEU A 114 15.93 -18.05 4.06
C LEU A 114 15.70 -19.26 3.12
N SER A 115 16.33 -19.30 1.94
CA SER A 115 16.13 -20.40 0.97
C SER A 115 16.98 -21.64 1.27
N LYS A 116 16.33 -22.81 1.27
CA LYS A 116 16.98 -24.14 1.32
C LYS A 116 17.82 -24.43 0.08
N THR A 117 17.39 -23.92 -1.06
CA THR A 117 18.06 -24.09 -2.37
C THR A 117 18.76 -22.81 -2.78
N SER A 118 19.66 -22.88 -3.76
CA SER A 118 20.13 -21.70 -4.48
C SER A 118 18.93 -20.98 -5.10
N VAL A 119 18.94 -19.64 -5.03
CA VAL A 119 17.93 -18.83 -5.70
C VAL A 119 18.28 -18.82 -7.19
N PRO A 120 17.36 -19.18 -8.10
CA PRO A 120 17.62 -19.16 -9.53
C PRO A 120 17.97 -17.76 -10.04
N ASP A 121 18.93 -17.66 -10.97
CA ASP A 121 19.38 -16.38 -11.53
C ASP A 121 18.25 -15.60 -12.23
N GLY A 122 17.29 -16.32 -12.84
CA GLY A 122 16.11 -15.72 -13.46
C GLY A 122 15.25 -14.92 -12.47
N ILE A 123 15.11 -15.41 -11.23
CA ILE A 123 14.39 -14.68 -10.16
C ILE A 123 15.17 -13.45 -9.72
N ILE A 124 16.49 -13.55 -9.58
CA ILE A 124 17.33 -12.40 -9.21
C ILE A 124 17.27 -11.32 -10.28
N GLN A 125 17.34 -11.69 -11.55
CA GLN A 125 17.22 -10.76 -12.68
C GLN A 125 15.81 -10.14 -12.72
N PHE A 126 14.76 -10.94 -12.50
CA PHE A 126 13.39 -10.46 -12.44
C PHE A 126 13.19 -9.44 -11.31
N ILE A 127 13.67 -9.75 -10.09
CA ILE A 127 13.62 -8.82 -8.96
C ILE A 127 14.35 -7.52 -9.34
N LYS A 128 15.60 -7.59 -9.80
CA LYS A 128 16.37 -6.39 -10.19
C LYS A 128 15.67 -5.55 -11.26
N LEU A 129 15.05 -6.20 -12.25
CA LEU A 129 14.31 -5.50 -13.30
C LEU A 129 13.09 -4.76 -12.73
N CYS A 130 12.35 -5.41 -11.84
CA CYS A 130 11.13 -4.87 -11.23
C CYS A 130 11.39 -3.89 -10.08
N THR A 131 12.57 -3.85 -9.47
CA THR A 131 12.83 -2.98 -8.32
C THR A 131 13.69 -1.77 -8.65
N VAL A 132 14.51 -1.82 -9.71
CA VAL A 132 15.43 -0.71 -10.04
C VAL A 132 14.70 0.54 -10.56
N SER A 133 13.59 0.39 -11.29
CA SER A 133 12.86 1.55 -11.82
C SER A 133 11.64 1.94 -10.97
N TYR A 134 11.19 1.06 -10.06
CA TYR A 134 9.93 1.23 -9.34
C TYR A 134 10.15 1.84 -7.95
N GLY A 135 9.14 2.57 -7.45
CA GLY A 135 9.18 3.21 -6.12
C GLY A 135 10.11 4.42 -6.00
N LYS A 136 10.82 4.79 -7.08
CA LYS A 136 11.72 5.95 -7.10
C LYS A 136 11.01 7.27 -7.30
N VAL A 137 9.85 7.28 -7.95
CA VAL A 137 9.10 8.50 -8.28
C VAL A 137 7.76 8.48 -7.56
N LYS A 138 7.52 9.51 -6.77
CA LYS A 138 6.31 9.70 -5.96
C LYS A 138 5.52 10.87 -6.51
N LEU A 139 4.20 10.70 -6.61
CA LEU A 139 3.27 11.79 -6.89
C LEU A 139 2.63 12.19 -5.56
N VAL A 140 3.06 13.33 -5.03
CA VAL A 140 2.66 13.83 -3.73
C VAL A 140 1.70 14.99 -3.89
N LEU A 141 0.54 14.89 -3.23
CA LEU A 141 -0.39 15.99 -3.13
C LEU A 141 -0.09 16.80 -1.87
N LYS A 142 0.39 18.05 -2.04
CA LYS A 142 0.63 19.02 -0.96
C LYS A 142 -0.15 20.30 -1.25
N HIS A 143 -0.91 20.82 -0.28
CA HIS A 143 -1.64 22.09 -0.44
C HIS A 143 -2.49 22.20 -1.72
N ASN A 144 -3.18 21.11 -2.08
CA ASN A 144 -3.93 20.97 -3.34
C ASN A 144 -3.12 21.21 -4.63
N ARG A 145 -1.80 20.96 -4.57
CA ARG A 145 -0.88 20.99 -5.70
C ARG A 145 -0.17 19.65 -5.80
N TYR A 146 0.03 19.21 -7.03
CA TYR A 146 0.66 17.94 -7.32
C TYR A 146 2.14 18.14 -7.57
N PHE A 147 2.96 17.48 -6.76
CA PHE A 147 4.40 17.46 -6.88
C PHE A 147 4.85 16.07 -7.28
N VAL A 148 5.80 15.99 -8.20
CA VAL A 148 6.55 14.76 -8.42
C VAL A 148 7.85 14.85 -7.64
N GLU A 149 8.03 13.92 -6.71
CA GLU A 149 9.17 13.84 -5.81
C GLU A 149 9.99 12.57 -6.07
N SER A 150 11.29 12.66 -5.88
CA SER A 150 12.19 11.52 -5.86
C SER A 150 13.35 11.77 -4.91
N ALA A 151 13.78 10.71 -4.22
CA ALA A 151 15.07 10.70 -3.50
C ALA A 151 16.27 10.58 -4.45
N PHE A 152 16.04 10.29 -5.75
CA PHE A 152 17.09 10.10 -6.76
C PHE A 152 17.02 11.22 -7.80
N PRO A 153 17.91 12.24 -7.73
CA PRO A 153 17.92 13.36 -8.67
C PRO A 153 18.07 12.92 -10.13
N ASP A 154 18.87 11.87 -10.38
CA ASP A 154 19.13 11.33 -11.72
C ASP A 154 17.85 10.87 -12.42
N VAL A 155 16.90 10.30 -11.66
CA VAL A 155 15.62 9.84 -12.20
C VAL A 155 14.76 11.01 -12.62
N ILE A 156 14.70 12.08 -11.82
CA ILE A 156 13.96 13.29 -12.19
C ILE A 156 14.58 13.96 -13.40
N GLN A 157 15.91 14.07 -13.47
CA GLN A 157 16.58 14.64 -14.63
C GLN A 157 16.24 13.86 -15.91
N ARG A 158 16.22 12.52 -15.84
CA ARG A 158 15.80 11.67 -16.95
C ARG A 158 14.32 11.84 -17.30
N LEU A 159 13.46 11.99 -16.30
CA LEU A 159 12.02 12.23 -16.48
C LEU A 159 11.76 13.56 -17.20
N LEU A 160 12.51 14.61 -16.85
CA LEU A 160 12.40 15.96 -17.43
C LEU A 160 12.97 16.08 -18.85
N GLN A 161 13.77 15.11 -19.32
CA GLN A 161 14.19 15.04 -20.72
C GLN A 161 13.03 14.68 -21.66
N ASP A 162 11.99 14.04 -21.14
CA ASP A 162 10.80 13.70 -21.93
C ASP A 162 9.95 14.95 -22.21
N VAL A 163 9.58 15.14 -23.48
CA VAL A 163 8.83 16.32 -23.94
C VAL A 163 7.46 16.40 -23.29
N VAL A 164 6.76 15.27 -23.15
CA VAL A 164 5.39 15.25 -22.60
C VAL A 164 5.42 15.66 -21.13
N ILE A 165 6.37 15.13 -20.36
CA ILE A 165 6.49 15.41 -18.92
C ILE A 165 6.93 16.86 -18.68
N ARG A 166 7.83 17.37 -19.53
CA ARG A 166 8.25 18.76 -19.52
C ARG A 166 7.09 19.73 -19.80
N ASP A 167 6.17 19.34 -20.66
CA ASP A 167 4.97 20.12 -20.96
C ASP A 167 3.94 20.03 -19.82
N CYS A 168 3.85 18.90 -19.11
CA CYS A 168 2.97 18.76 -17.93
C CYS A 168 3.38 19.64 -16.74
N ARG A 169 4.66 20.05 -16.65
CA ARG A 169 5.19 20.90 -15.57
C ARG A 169 4.50 22.26 -15.53
N LEU A 170 4.16 22.72 -14.33
CA LEU A 170 3.69 24.09 -14.14
C LEU A 170 4.89 25.05 -14.26
N ARG A 171 4.88 25.90 -15.29
CA ARG A 171 5.81 27.03 -15.41
C ARG A 171 5.09 28.28 -14.93
N THR A 172 5.67 29.00 -13.97
CA THR A 172 5.12 30.28 -13.52
C THR A 172 5.18 31.30 -14.66
N ALA A 173 4.20 32.20 -14.71
CA ALA A 173 3.95 33.11 -15.83
C ALA A 173 5.04 34.20 -16.07
N GLU A 174 6.19 34.14 -15.40
CA GLU A 174 7.27 35.14 -15.52
C GLU A 174 8.53 34.63 -16.24
N GLY A 175 8.52 33.42 -16.81
CA GLY A 175 9.67 32.92 -17.57
C GLY A 175 10.86 32.50 -16.73
N GLU A 176 10.74 32.55 -15.40
CA GLU A 176 11.65 31.85 -14.49
C GLU A 176 11.27 30.36 -14.44
N GLU A 177 12.26 29.49 -14.67
CA GLU A 177 12.09 28.06 -14.43
C GLU A 177 11.65 27.88 -12.98
N THR A 178 10.55 27.18 -12.72
CA THR A 178 10.16 26.81 -11.35
C THR A 178 11.30 26.01 -10.72
N GLU A 179 12.17 26.65 -9.94
CA GLU A 179 13.38 26.02 -9.41
C GLU A 179 13.05 24.64 -8.82
N LEU A 180 13.91 23.65 -9.09
CA LEU A 180 13.79 22.33 -8.48
C LEU A 180 13.84 22.51 -6.96
N ILE A 181 12.71 22.29 -6.29
CA ILE A 181 12.63 22.47 -4.85
C ILE A 181 13.33 21.26 -4.24
N THR A 182 14.46 21.50 -3.59
CA THR A 182 15.19 20.49 -2.83
C THR A 182 14.73 20.59 -1.38
N GLU A 183 13.89 19.65 -0.95
CA GLU A 183 13.41 19.59 0.44
C GLU A 183 14.17 18.49 1.19
N VAL A 184 14.69 18.84 2.37
CA VAL A 184 15.22 17.88 3.36
C VAL A 184 14.08 17.53 4.29
N ILE A 185 13.63 16.27 4.26
CA ILE A 185 12.54 15.79 5.10
C ILE A 185 13.12 14.94 6.23
N SER A 186 12.91 15.35 7.49
CA SER A 186 13.18 14.53 8.67
C SER A 186 11.95 13.67 8.97
N SER A 187 12.12 12.36 8.94
CA SER A 187 11.07 11.35 9.03
C SER A 187 10.69 11.04 10.48
N LYS A 188 9.73 11.74 11.08
CA LYS A 188 9.18 11.32 12.40
C LYS A 188 8.14 10.21 12.25
N PRO A 189 8.23 9.10 13.02
CA PRO A 189 7.22 8.05 13.00
C PRO A 189 5.86 8.57 13.52
N ALA A 190 4.79 8.10 12.90
CA ALA A 190 3.45 8.67 13.10
C ALA A 190 2.71 8.17 14.36
N ILE A 191 3.30 7.27 15.15
CA ILE A 191 2.60 6.49 16.19
C ILE A 191 3.16 6.70 17.61
N SER A 192 4.12 7.61 17.83
CA SER A 192 4.69 7.85 19.17
C SER A 192 4.18 9.15 19.81
N LYS A 193 2.89 9.23 20.17
CA LYS A 193 2.44 10.29 21.09
C LYS A 193 1.20 9.94 21.91
N SER A 194 1.30 8.88 22.71
CA SER A 194 0.55 8.72 23.95
C SER A 194 1.03 7.48 24.68
N LEU A 195 2.08 7.61 25.51
CA LEU A 195 2.41 6.75 26.68
C LEU A 195 3.81 7.15 27.20
N GLN A 196 3.87 8.19 28.03
CA GLN A 196 4.95 8.39 29.00
C GLN A 196 4.29 8.50 30.38
N ASP A 197 4.38 7.43 31.16
CA ASP A 197 5.15 7.42 32.41
C ASP A 197 4.95 6.08 33.14
N GLY A 198 6.06 5.40 33.46
CA GLY A 198 6.02 4.12 34.15
C GLY A 198 7.31 3.31 34.03
N SER A 199 8.43 3.91 34.44
CA SER A 199 9.70 3.21 34.66
C SER A 199 9.54 2.05 35.63
N GLY A 200 9.85 0.83 35.19
CA GLY A 200 9.92 -0.36 36.03
C GLY A 200 10.82 -1.41 35.39
N ALA A 201 12.10 -1.38 35.71
CA ALA A 201 13.06 -2.40 35.33
C ALA A 201 12.61 -3.76 35.91
N SER A 202 12.51 -4.78 35.05
CA SER A 202 12.39 -6.17 35.47
C SER A 202 13.27 -7.03 34.57
N THR A 203 14.47 -7.28 35.06
CA THR A 203 15.37 -8.34 34.62
C THR A 203 14.71 -9.70 34.85
N SER A 204 14.36 -10.40 33.77
CA SER A 204 14.07 -11.83 33.81
C SER A 204 15.01 -12.56 32.87
N GLN A 205 16.03 -13.19 33.45
CA GLN A 205 16.84 -14.22 32.81
C GLN A 205 15.94 -15.41 32.41
N PRO A 206 16.10 -16.00 31.21
CA PRO A 206 15.54 -17.31 30.95
C PRO A 206 16.46 -18.38 31.55
N ALA A 207 15.88 -19.19 32.42
CA ALA A 207 16.50 -20.39 32.97
C ALA A 207 16.80 -21.42 31.87
N GLU A 208 17.96 -22.05 31.98
CA GLU A 208 18.39 -23.18 31.16
C GLU A 208 17.38 -24.33 31.24
N GLY A 209 16.89 -24.75 30.07
CA GLY A 209 16.10 -25.95 29.90
C GLY A 209 16.51 -26.64 28.60
N GLN A 210 17.35 -27.66 28.72
CA GLN A 210 17.76 -28.54 27.63
C GLN A 210 16.55 -29.07 26.85
N ARG A 211 16.44 -28.67 25.59
CA ARG A 211 15.76 -29.41 24.54
C ARG A 211 16.66 -29.41 23.31
N THR A 212 17.14 -30.60 22.96
CA THR A 212 17.79 -30.90 21.69
C THR A 212 16.81 -30.60 20.55
N GLY A 213 17.01 -29.49 19.86
CA GLY A 213 16.26 -29.07 18.68
C GLY A 213 17.13 -28.08 17.90
N ALA A 214 17.27 -28.31 16.59
CA ALA A 214 18.22 -27.67 15.69
C ALA A 214 18.47 -26.18 16.02
N GLN A 215 19.73 -25.85 16.33
CA GLN A 215 20.18 -24.47 16.52
C GLN A 215 19.90 -23.71 15.23
N VAL A 216 19.00 -22.73 15.31
CA VAL A 216 18.80 -21.75 14.23
C VAL A 216 20.10 -20.93 14.14
N PRO A 217 20.66 -20.71 12.94
CA PRO A 217 21.86 -19.88 12.80
C PRO A 217 21.65 -18.50 13.42
N GLU A 218 22.52 -18.10 14.36
CA GLU A 218 22.48 -16.79 15.04
C GLU A 218 22.57 -15.61 14.05
N ASP A 219 23.16 -15.84 12.88
CA ASP A 219 23.24 -14.89 11.76
C ASP A 219 21.87 -14.41 11.24
N ILE A 220 20.83 -15.24 11.35
CA ILE A 220 19.49 -14.86 10.87
C ILE A 220 18.83 -13.92 11.89
N PHE A 221 18.88 -14.26 13.17
CA PHE A 221 18.28 -13.46 14.24
C PHE A 221 18.99 -12.11 14.41
N SER A 222 20.33 -12.10 14.41
CA SER A 222 21.11 -10.87 14.52
C SER A 222 20.86 -9.90 13.36
N TYR A 223 20.65 -10.42 12.14
CA TYR A 223 20.33 -9.58 10.98
C TYR A 223 18.93 -8.97 11.05
N TYR A 224 17.92 -9.71 11.53
CA TYR A 224 16.59 -9.11 11.76
C TYR A 224 16.62 -8.05 12.85
N GLU A 225 17.35 -8.27 13.95
CA GLU A 225 17.51 -7.25 14.99
C GLU A 225 18.30 -6.02 14.52
N GLN A 226 19.23 -6.19 13.58
CA GLN A 226 19.95 -5.07 12.95
C GLN A 226 19.04 -4.30 12.02
N MET A 227 18.21 -4.96 11.20
CA MET A 227 17.27 -4.28 10.33
C MET A 227 16.12 -3.60 11.09
N ASP A 228 15.60 -4.18 12.17
CA ASP A 228 14.63 -3.50 13.03
C ASP A 228 15.25 -2.22 13.65
N LYS A 229 16.57 -2.20 13.89
CA LYS A 229 17.29 -1.01 14.36
C LYS A 229 17.59 -0.02 13.24
N GLU A 230 17.96 -0.49 12.05
CA GLU A 230 18.20 0.35 10.87
C GLU A 230 16.90 0.99 10.35
N GLU A 231 15.75 0.30 10.46
CA GLU A 231 14.43 0.90 10.20
C GLU A 231 14.07 2.01 11.21
N GLU A 232 14.64 1.97 12.44
CA GLU A 232 14.50 3.03 13.43
C GLU A 232 15.47 4.21 13.23
N GLU A 233 16.53 4.05 12.42
CA GLU A 233 17.46 5.13 12.10
C GLU A 233 16.89 6.03 10.99
N GLU A 234 16.57 7.27 11.35
CA GLU A 234 16.02 8.29 10.44
C GLU A 234 17.07 8.69 9.37
N GLU A 235 17.04 8.09 8.18
CA GLU A 235 17.83 8.59 7.05
C GLU A 235 17.23 9.91 6.51
N GLU A 236 17.90 11.03 6.77
CA GLU A 236 17.63 12.32 6.12
C GLU A 236 17.93 12.22 4.61
N THR A 237 16.93 11.82 3.84
CA THR A 237 17.04 11.75 2.37
C THR A 237 16.68 13.10 1.74
N GLN A 238 17.61 13.65 0.95
CA GLN A 238 17.33 14.83 0.14
C GLN A 238 16.38 14.45 -0.98
N THR A 239 15.24 15.14 -1.07
CA THR A 239 14.25 14.89 -2.11
C THR A 239 14.19 16.07 -3.07
N VAL A 240 14.22 15.77 -4.37
CA VAL A 240 14.04 16.76 -5.43
C VAL A 240 12.59 16.69 -5.88
N SER A 241 11.96 17.86 -6.07
CA SER A 241 10.56 17.93 -6.47
C SER A 241 10.27 19.02 -7.50
N PHE A 242 9.22 18.81 -8.31
CA PHE A 242 8.68 19.81 -9.23
C PHE A 242 7.15 19.74 -9.31
N GLU A 243 6.51 20.89 -9.55
CA GLU A 243 5.05 21.05 -9.58
C GLU A 243 4.44 20.73 -10.96
N ILE A 244 3.24 20.14 -10.96
CA ILE A 244 2.55 19.65 -12.16
C ILE A 244 1.14 20.24 -12.26
N ARG A 245 0.69 20.47 -13.51
CA ARG A 245 -0.68 20.89 -13.83
C ARG A 245 -1.68 19.77 -13.54
N GLN A 246 -2.72 20.08 -12.77
CA GLN A 246 -3.74 19.11 -12.34
C GLN A 246 -4.48 18.43 -13.51
N GLU A 247 -4.72 19.15 -14.60
CA GLU A 247 -5.42 18.64 -15.79
C GLU A 247 -4.63 17.55 -16.53
N MET A 248 -3.30 17.54 -16.38
CA MET A 248 -2.40 16.67 -17.15
C MET A 248 -1.91 15.45 -16.36
N ILE A 249 -2.46 15.19 -15.17
CA ILE A 249 -2.03 14.09 -14.29
C ILE A 249 -2.25 12.73 -14.95
N GLU A 250 -3.36 12.52 -15.64
CA GLU A 250 -3.63 11.24 -16.31
C GLU A 250 -2.63 10.97 -17.43
N GLU A 251 -2.27 12.01 -18.20
CA GLU A 251 -1.28 11.90 -19.27
C GLU A 251 0.12 11.65 -18.71
N LEU A 252 0.48 12.34 -17.62
CA LEU A 252 1.70 12.11 -16.88
C LEU A 252 1.77 10.66 -16.39
N GLN A 253 0.74 10.15 -15.72
CA GLN A 253 0.70 8.77 -15.23
C GLN A 253 0.88 7.77 -16.37
N LYS A 254 0.15 7.92 -17.48
CA LYS A 254 0.29 7.06 -18.66
C LYS A 254 1.72 7.12 -19.22
N ARG A 255 2.31 8.31 -19.33
CA ARG A 255 3.67 8.48 -19.86
C ARG A 255 4.73 7.88 -18.93
N CYS A 256 4.60 8.11 -17.64
CA CYS A 256 5.47 7.55 -16.61
C CYS A 256 5.47 6.00 -16.63
N ILE A 257 4.31 5.38 -16.85
CA ILE A 257 4.22 3.93 -17.03
C ILE A 257 4.94 3.47 -18.31
N GLN A 258 4.78 4.20 -19.43
CA GLN A 258 5.50 3.88 -20.68
C GLN A 258 7.02 3.99 -20.54
N LEU A 259 7.50 4.87 -19.66
CA LEU A 259 8.92 5.04 -19.33
C LEU A 259 9.41 4.08 -18.24
N GLU A 260 8.55 3.15 -17.78
CA GLU A 260 8.83 2.17 -16.72
C GLU A 260 9.13 2.79 -15.34
N TYR A 261 8.70 4.03 -15.10
CA TYR A 261 8.76 4.74 -13.82
C TYR A 261 7.34 5.08 -13.34
N PRO A 262 6.52 4.11 -12.89
CA PRO A 262 5.18 4.43 -12.43
C PRO A 262 5.21 5.33 -11.19
N LEU A 263 4.21 6.20 -11.10
CA LEU A 263 4.06 7.15 -10.01
C LEU A 263 3.37 6.48 -8.82
N LEU A 264 4.02 6.54 -7.65
CA LEU A 264 3.37 6.15 -6.39
C LEU A 264 2.60 7.34 -5.82
N ALA A 265 1.28 7.23 -5.70
CA ALA A 265 0.45 8.29 -5.12
C ALA A 265 0.56 8.31 -3.59
N GLU A 266 1.06 9.41 -3.05
CA GLU A 266 1.12 9.69 -1.61
C GLU A 266 0.35 10.98 -1.30
N TYR A 267 -0.32 10.99 -0.15
CA TYR A 267 -0.98 12.17 0.38
C TYR A 267 -0.32 12.61 1.68
N ASP A 268 0.15 13.85 1.68
CA ASP A 268 0.66 14.49 2.89
C ASP A 268 -0.49 15.16 3.65
N PHE A 269 -1.22 14.34 4.40
CA PHE A 269 -2.37 14.80 5.18
C PHE A 269 -1.98 15.70 6.36
N ARG A 270 -0.71 15.66 6.83
CA ARG A 270 -0.23 16.46 7.97
C ARG A 270 0.04 17.90 7.60
N ASN A 271 0.64 18.11 6.43
CA ASN A 271 0.98 19.44 5.94
C ASN A 271 -0.13 20.07 5.09
N ASP A 272 -1.23 19.35 4.82
CA ASP A 272 -2.36 19.90 4.10
C ASP A 272 -3.15 20.90 4.94
N THR A 273 -2.94 22.19 4.69
CA THR A 273 -3.68 23.30 5.31
C THR A 273 -4.92 23.74 4.51
N VAL A 274 -5.10 23.23 3.29
CA VAL A 274 -6.24 23.58 2.42
C VAL A 274 -7.49 22.84 2.90
N ASN A 275 -7.35 21.55 3.19
CA ASN A 275 -8.44 20.75 3.73
C ASN A 275 -8.51 20.91 5.26
N PRO A 276 -9.65 21.36 5.82
CA PRO A 276 -9.77 21.56 7.25
C PRO A 276 -9.70 20.23 7.99
N ASP A 277 -8.97 20.23 9.12
CA ASP A 277 -8.95 19.09 10.03
C ASP A 277 -10.31 18.91 10.71
N ILE A 278 -10.70 17.66 10.87
CA ILE A 278 -11.90 17.26 11.60
C ILE A 278 -11.46 16.72 12.96
N ASN A 279 -12.15 17.16 14.01
CA ASN A 279 -11.99 16.63 15.35
C ASN A 279 -12.59 15.22 15.44
N MET A 280 -11.83 14.23 14.98
CA MET A 280 -12.20 12.82 15.03
C MET A 280 -11.03 12.02 15.57
N ASP A 281 -11.20 11.49 16.77
CA ASP A 281 -10.23 10.63 17.43
C ASP A 281 -10.81 9.25 17.68
N LEU A 282 -9.91 8.28 17.80
CA LEU A 282 -10.27 6.93 18.18
C LEU A 282 -10.53 6.90 19.71
N LYS A 283 -11.64 6.30 20.14
CA LYS A 283 -11.93 6.15 21.57
C LYS A 283 -10.91 5.21 22.23
N PRO A 284 -10.54 5.44 23.51
CA PRO A 284 -9.55 4.60 24.21
C PRO A 284 -10.01 3.14 24.39
N THR A 285 -11.31 2.86 24.26
CA THR A 285 -11.85 1.49 24.28
C THR A 285 -11.53 0.71 22.99
N ALA A 286 -11.10 1.38 21.93
CA ALA A 286 -10.78 0.82 20.63
C ALA A 286 -9.36 0.28 20.57
N VAL A 287 -9.13 -0.91 21.13
CA VAL A 287 -7.84 -1.58 21.03
C VAL A 287 -7.76 -2.36 19.72
N LEU A 288 -6.76 -2.04 18.91
CA LEU A 288 -6.48 -2.74 17.65
C LEU A 288 -5.80 -4.09 17.91
N ARG A 289 -6.14 -5.06 17.07
CA ARG A 289 -5.43 -6.36 17.07
C ARG A 289 -4.10 -6.23 16.32
N PRO A 290 -3.07 -7.05 16.64
CA PRO A 290 -1.75 -6.91 16.04
C PRO A 290 -1.74 -6.93 14.50
N TYR A 291 -2.58 -7.76 13.86
CA TYR A 291 -2.67 -7.81 12.39
C TYR A 291 -3.30 -6.55 11.78
N GLN A 292 -4.20 -5.88 12.51
CA GLN A 292 -4.81 -4.62 12.09
C GLN A 292 -3.79 -3.49 12.16
N GLU A 293 -3.05 -3.41 13.26
CA GLU A 293 -1.97 -2.44 13.42
C GLU A 293 -0.90 -2.63 12.33
N LYS A 294 -0.49 -3.87 12.06
CA LYS A 294 0.46 -4.18 10.99
C LYS A 294 -0.04 -3.72 9.61
N SER A 295 -1.33 -3.89 9.32
CA SER A 295 -1.92 -3.43 8.07
C SER A 295 -1.92 -1.89 7.94
N LEU A 296 -2.24 -1.18 9.04
CA LEU A 296 -2.23 0.28 9.07
C LEU A 296 -0.81 0.85 9.01
N ARG A 297 0.17 0.21 9.67
CA ARG A 297 1.59 0.61 9.58
C ARG A 297 2.12 0.51 8.15
N LYS A 298 1.66 -0.47 7.37
CA LYS A 298 1.98 -0.54 5.93
C LYS A 298 1.29 0.56 5.11
N MET A 299 0.12 1.03 5.52
CA MET A 299 -0.59 2.11 4.80
C MET A 299 -0.02 3.51 5.12
N PHE A 300 0.30 3.74 6.40
CA PHE A 300 0.81 5.00 6.92
C PHE A 300 2.30 4.89 7.20
N GLY A 301 3.11 5.59 6.40
CA GLY A 301 4.57 5.63 6.57
C GLY A 301 5.07 7.07 6.47
N ASN A 302 6.08 7.43 7.25
CA ASN A 302 6.79 8.73 7.20
C ASN A 302 5.84 9.96 7.24
N GLY A 303 4.73 9.86 7.98
CA GLY A 303 3.75 10.94 8.11
C GLY A 303 2.84 11.15 6.89
N ARG A 304 2.95 10.32 5.85
CA ARG A 304 2.12 10.35 4.64
C ARG A 304 1.21 9.13 4.58
N ALA A 305 0.10 9.28 3.87
CA ALA A 305 -0.87 8.21 3.62
C ALA A 305 -0.74 7.71 2.18
N ARG A 306 -0.72 6.39 2.01
CA ARG A 306 -0.67 5.74 0.70
C ARG A 306 -2.04 5.22 0.31
N SER A 307 -2.37 5.33 -0.98
CA SER A 307 -3.52 4.61 -1.53
C SER A 307 -3.19 3.12 -1.64
N GLY A 308 -4.11 2.25 -1.26
CA GLY A 308 -3.84 0.82 -1.24
C GLY A 308 -5.05 -0.05 -0.90
N VAL A 309 -4.83 -1.36 -0.99
CA VAL A 309 -5.83 -2.39 -0.73
C VAL A 309 -5.40 -3.20 0.49
N ILE A 310 -6.26 -3.25 1.50
CA ILE A 310 -6.07 -4.06 2.70
C ILE A 310 -7.06 -5.23 2.63
N VAL A 311 -6.56 -6.45 2.41
CA VAL A 311 -7.42 -7.64 2.33
C VAL A 311 -7.52 -8.30 3.71
N LEU A 312 -8.72 -8.30 4.27
CA LEU A 312 -9.02 -8.94 5.56
C LEU A 312 -10.21 -9.92 5.43
N PRO A 313 -10.17 -11.08 6.12
CA PRO A 313 -11.29 -12.00 6.10
C PRO A 313 -12.53 -11.40 6.80
N CYS A 314 -13.71 -11.88 6.44
CA CYS A 314 -14.96 -11.47 7.05
C CYS A 314 -14.91 -11.63 8.58
N GLY A 315 -15.35 -10.61 9.32
CA GLY A 315 -15.31 -10.61 10.79
C GLY A 315 -13.94 -10.29 11.42
N ALA A 316 -12.88 -10.06 10.64
CA ALA A 316 -11.57 -9.65 11.17
C ALA A 316 -11.50 -8.19 11.63
N GLY A 317 -12.59 -7.43 11.51
CA GLY A 317 -12.66 -6.02 11.91
C GLY A 317 -12.29 -5.04 10.80
N LYS A 318 -12.72 -5.29 9.55
CA LYS A 318 -12.56 -4.39 8.39
C LYS A 318 -12.98 -2.95 8.70
N SER A 319 -14.16 -2.81 9.31
CA SER A 319 -14.67 -1.49 9.67
C SER A 319 -13.81 -0.75 10.70
N LEU A 320 -13.21 -1.47 11.65
CA LEU A 320 -12.33 -0.85 12.65
C LEU A 320 -11.05 -0.30 12.02
N VAL A 321 -10.46 -1.03 11.06
CA VAL A 321 -9.30 -0.57 10.29
C VAL A 321 -9.64 0.69 9.50
N GLY A 322 -10.79 0.72 8.83
CA GLY A 322 -11.26 1.90 8.10
C GLY A 322 -11.52 3.11 9.01
N VAL A 323 -12.20 2.91 10.14
CA VAL A 323 -12.43 3.98 11.14
C VAL A 323 -11.11 4.52 11.67
N THR A 324 -10.15 3.63 11.97
CA THR A 324 -8.83 4.03 12.44
C THR A 324 -8.07 4.82 11.39
N ALA A 325 -8.08 4.37 10.12
CA ALA A 325 -7.47 5.11 9.02
C ALA A 325 -8.08 6.51 8.88
N ALA A 326 -9.39 6.64 9.00
CA ALA A 326 -10.06 7.94 8.98
C ALA A 326 -9.65 8.82 10.17
N CYS A 327 -9.53 8.26 11.39
CA CYS A 327 -9.09 8.98 12.59
C CYS A 327 -7.61 9.39 12.52
N THR A 328 -6.77 8.63 11.83
CA THR A 328 -5.36 8.96 11.61
C THR A 328 -5.22 10.09 10.59
N VAL A 329 -5.97 10.06 9.49
CA VAL A 329 -5.91 11.08 8.44
C VAL A 329 -6.55 12.41 8.89
N ARG A 330 -7.61 12.36 9.71
CA ARG A 330 -8.34 13.54 10.24
C ARG A 330 -8.88 14.51 9.18
N LYS A 331 -9.06 14.05 7.94
CA LYS A 331 -9.69 14.81 6.84
C LYS A 331 -11.04 14.21 6.48
N ARG A 332 -11.78 14.89 5.59
CA ARG A 332 -13.12 14.46 5.15
C ARG A 332 -13.04 13.05 4.56
N CYS A 333 -13.91 12.17 5.05
CA CYS A 333 -13.92 10.76 4.67
C CYS A 333 -15.22 10.40 3.96
N LEU A 334 -15.12 9.76 2.80
CA LEU A 334 -16.25 9.18 2.07
C LEU A 334 -16.15 7.65 2.14
N VAL A 335 -17.20 7.01 2.63
CA VAL A 335 -17.28 5.55 2.73
C VAL A 335 -18.30 5.05 1.71
N LEU A 336 -17.90 4.10 0.89
CA LEU A 336 -18.73 3.49 -0.14
C LEU A 336 -18.97 2.02 0.19
N GLY A 337 -20.23 1.68 0.42
CA GLY A 337 -20.68 0.31 0.68
C GLY A 337 -21.53 -0.27 -0.44
N ASN A 338 -21.78 -1.58 -0.37
CA ASN A 338 -22.61 -2.29 -1.34
C ASN A 338 -24.11 -2.04 -1.19
N SER A 339 -24.57 -1.94 0.06
CA SER A 339 -25.99 -1.91 0.39
C SER A 339 -26.31 -0.83 1.42
N SER A 340 -27.59 -0.47 1.54
CA SER A 340 -28.07 0.42 2.60
C SER A 340 -27.78 -0.14 4.00
N VAL A 341 -27.82 -1.47 4.16
CA VAL A 341 -27.45 -2.14 5.42
C VAL A 341 -25.98 -1.92 5.75
N SER A 342 -25.09 -2.02 4.76
CA SER A 342 -23.65 -1.73 4.95
C SER A 342 -23.45 -0.28 5.40
N VAL A 343 -24.19 0.67 4.82
CA VAL A 343 -24.14 2.10 5.22
C VAL A 343 -24.51 2.28 6.70
N GLU A 344 -25.56 1.61 7.17
CA GLU A 344 -25.95 1.67 8.59
C GLU A 344 -24.93 1.01 9.51
N GLN A 345 -24.36 -0.13 9.10
CA GLN A 345 -23.28 -0.79 9.84
C GLN A 345 -22.08 0.13 9.98
N TRP A 346 -21.61 0.74 8.88
CA TRP A 346 -20.51 1.69 8.91
C TRP A 346 -20.81 2.88 9.83
N LYS A 347 -22.01 3.47 9.73
CA LYS A 347 -22.43 4.56 10.64
C LYS A 347 -22.35 4.13 12.10
N ALA A 348 -22.84 2.94 12.44
CA ALA A 348 -22.77 2.42 13.79
C ALA A 348 -21.33 2.20 14.27
N GLN A 349 -20.44 1.70 13.41
CA GLN A 349 -19.02 1.50 13.73
C GLN A 349 -18.28 2.83 13.94
N PHE A 350 -18.52 3.85 13.11
CA PHE A 350 -17.98 5.19 13.32
C PHE A 350 -18.40 5.76 14.67
N LYS A 351 -19.70 5.71 15.01
CA LYS A 351 -20.21 6.16 16.32
C LYS A 351 -19.62 5.38 17.49
N MET A 352 -19.44 4.07 17.33
CA MET A 352 -18.98 3.20 18.40
C MET A 352 -17.52 3.48 18.73
N TRP A 353 -16.64 3.49 17.71
CA TRP A 353 -15.20 3.50 17.89
C TRP A 353 -14.54 4.88 17.80
N SER A 354 -15.19 5.88 17.19
CA SER A 354 -14.65 7.24 17.09
C SER A 354 -15.44 8.25 17.92
N THR A 355 -14.82 9.37 18.25
CA THR A 355 -15.42 10.47 19.04
C THR A 355 -16.31 11.41 18.20
N ILE A 356 -16.58 11.10 16.94
CA ILE A 356 -17.35 11.95 16.04
C ILE A 356 -18.82 12.07 16.47
N ASP A 357 -19.39 13.26 16.33
CA ASP A 357 -20.80 13.52 16.58
C ASP A 357 -21.70 12.96 15.48
N ASP A 358 -22.90 12.50 15.85
CA ASP A 358 -23.88 11.95 14.89
C ASP A 358 -24.30 12.96 13.82
N SER A 359 -24.34 14.26 14.17
CA SER A 359 -24.68 15.33 13.23
C SER A 359 -23.63 15.52 12.13
N GLN A 360 -22.41 15.04 12.32
CA GLN A 360 -21.33 15.13 11.34
C GLN A 360 -21.25 13.89 10.42
N ILE A 361 -21.99 12.82 10.73
CA ILE A 361 -22.07 11.60 9.91
C ILE A 361 -23.35 11.63 9.06
N CYS A 362 -23.17 11.78 7.76
CA CYS A 362 -24.26 11.87 6.80
C CYS A 362 -24.40 10.59 5.99
N ARG A 363 -25.62 10.06 5.90
CA ARG A 363 -25.94 8.90 5.05
C ARG A 363 -26.61 9.35 3.76
N PHE A 364 -26.16 8.74 2.67
CA PHE A 364 -26.72 8.93 1.35
C PHE A 364 -27.10 7.57 0.75
N THR A 365 -28.34 7.17 0.96
CA THR A 365 -28.95 6.00 0.32
C THR A 365 -30.14 6.46 -0.54
N SER A 366 -30.79 5.53 -1.25
CA SER A 366 -32.03 5.83 -1.96
C SER A 366 -33.13 6.34 -1.03
N ASP A 367 -33.16 5.81 0.20
CA ASP A 367 -34.26 5.95 1.14
C ASP A 367 -33.97 6.99 2.23
N ALA A 368 -32.70 7.17 2.60
CA ALA A 368 -32.24 8.12 3.60
C ALA A 368 -31.26 9.14 2.99
N LYS A 369 -31.66 10.41 2.99
CA LYS A 369 -30.87 11.53 2.48
C LYS A 369 -30.69 12.55 3.60
N ASP A 370 -29.68 12.33 4.44
CA ASP A 370 -29.32 13.29 5.48
C ASP A 370 -28.85 14.60 4.81
N LYS A 371 -29.05 15.76 5.45
CA LYS A 371 -28.70 17.05 4.84
C LYS A 371 -27.16 17.20 4.79
N PRO A 372 -26.57 17.56 3.63
CA PRO A 372 -25.11 17.63 3.45
C PRO A 372 -24.42 18.83 4.15
N ILE A 373 -25.05 19.48 5.12
CA ILE A 373 -24.54 20.74 5.70
C ILE A 373 -23.62 20.39 6.88
N GLY A 374 -22.32 20.69 6.75
CA GLY A 374 -21.34 20.45 7.83
C GLY A 374 -20.93 18.99 8.02
N CYS A 375 -21.22 18.12 7.04
CA CYS A 375 -20.82 16.71 7.09
C CYS A 375 -19.30 16.57 7.00
N SER A 376 -18.74 15.80 7.92
CA SER A 376 -17.32 15.47 7.96
C SER A 376 -17.06 14.08 7.40
N VAL A 377 -17.98 13.14 7.68
CA VAL A 377 -17.96 11.77 7.16
C VAL A 377 -19.25 11.52 6.39
N ALA A 378 -19.12 11.18 5.11
CA ALA A 378 -20.24 10.78 4.27
C ALA A 378 -20.19 9.27 4.03
N ILE A 379 -21.34 8.60 4.15
CA ILE A 379 -21.45 7.17 3.91
C ILE A 379 -22.53 6.96 2.84
N SER A 380 -22.15 6.37 1.71
CA SER A 380 -23.00 6.19 0.53
C SER A 380 -22.87 4.79 -0.04
N THR A 381 -23.75 4.42 -0.96
CA THR A 381 -23.65 3.16 -1.72
C THR A 381 -23.00 3.36 -3.08
N TYR A 382 -22.37 2.30 -3.63
CA TYR A 382 -21.84 2.32 -5.00
C TYR A 382 -22.92 2.60 -6.05
N SER A 383 -24.10 2.01 -5.87
CA SER A 383 -25.26 2.22 -6.76
C SER A 383 -25.68 3.69 -6.82
N MET A 384 -25.60 4.41 -5.70
CA MET A 384 -25.92 5.83 -5.64
C MET A 384 -24.90 6.68 -6.40
N LEU A 385 -23.62 6.28 -6.45
CA LEU A 385 -22.63 6.99 -7.25
C LEU A 385 -22.76 6.65 -8.74
N GLY A 386 -22.96 5.38 -9.09
CA GLY A 386 -22.87 4.88 -10.47
C GLY A 386 -24.09 5.09 -11.37
N HIS A 387 -25.26 5.44 -10.84
CA HIS A 387 -26.49 5.52 -11.64
C HIS A 387 -26.55 6.74 -12.57
N THR A 388 -26.48 6.58 -13.90
CA THR A 388 -26.47 7.70 -14.86
C THR A 388 -27.85 8.23 -15.25
N THR A 389 -28.95 7.60 -14.82
CA THR A 389 -30.32 8.04 -15.18
C THR A 389 -30.80 9.22 -14.34
N LYS A 390 -31.88 9.89 -14.78
CA LYS A 390 -32.53 11.01 -14.07
C LYS A 390 -32.80 10.64 -12.61
N ARG A 391 -32.14 11.35 -11.70
CA ARG A 391 -32.31 11.22 -10.26
C ARG A 391 -33.36 12.21 -9.77
N SER A 392 -33.90 11.98 -8.57
CA SER A 392 -34.66 13.02 -7.87
C SER A 392 -33.78 14.27 -7.67
N TRP A 393 -34.35 15.47 -7.73
CA TRP A 393 -33.66 16.74 -7.52
C TRP A 393 -32.70 16.75 -6.30
N GLU A 394 -33.12 16.18 -5.18
CA GLU A 394 -32.30 16.08 -3.97
C GLU A 394 -31.03 15.23 -4.14
N ALA A 395 -31.15 14.13 -4.88
CA ALA A 395 -30.04 13.21 -5.14
C ALA A 395 -29.03 13.81 -6.12
N GLU A 396 -29.49 14.63 -7.06
CA GLU A 396 -28.60 15.38 -7.96
C GLU A 396 -27.81 16.43 -7.18
N ARG A 397 -28.46 17.17 -6.29
CA ARG A 397 -27.80 18.18 -5.45
C ARG A 397 -26.78 17.59 -4.48
N VAL A 398 -27.07 16.43 -3.87
CA VAL A 398 -26.11 15.69 -3.03
C VAL A 398 -24.89 15.24 -3.84
N MET A 399 -25.08 14.88 -5.10
CA MET A 399 -24.01 14.37 -5.95
C MET A 399 -23.16 15.47 -6.56
N GLU A 400 -23.74 16.64 -6.79
CA GLU A 400 -22.98 17.85 -7.12
C GLU A 400 -22.18 18.33 -5.90
N TRP A 401 -22.77 18.26 -4.70
CA TRP A 401 -22.03 18.50 -3.46
C TRP A 401 -20.88 17.50 -3.28
N MET A 402 -21.11 16.19 -3.47
CA MET A 402 -20.07 15.18 -3.33
C MET A 402 -18.92 15.33 -4.34
N ARG A 403 -19.22 15.82 -5.56
CA ARG A 403 -18.24 16.07 -6.62
C ARG A 403 -17.47 17.39 -6.47
N SER A 404 -18.09 18.39 -5.84
CA SER A 404 -17.44 19.69 -5.57
C SER A 404 -16.53 19.68 -4.35
N GLN A 405 -16.59 18.61 -3.54
CA GLN A 405 -15.76 18.44 -2.36
C GLN A 405 -14.54 17.56 -2.66
N GLU A 406 -13.40 17.95 -2.12
CA GLU A 406 -12.21 17.11 -2.07
C GLU A 406 -12.25 16.22 -0.83
N TRP A 407 -12.05 14.92 -1.04
CA TRP A 407 -12.05 13.93 0.03
C TRP A 407 -10.60 13.60 0.40
N GLY A 408 -10.27 13.68 1.69
CA GLY A 408 -8.95 13.27 2.16
C GLY A 408 -8.79 11.74 2.12
N LEU A 409 -9.87 11.01 2.38
CA LEU A 409 -9.89 9.54 2.34
C LEU A 409 -11.21 9.04 1.72
N ILE A 410 -11.10 8.11 0.77
CA ILE A 410 -12.21 7.27 0.33
C ILE A 410 -11.99 5.86 0.84
N ILE A 411 -12.97 5.31 1.54
CA ILE A 411 -13.01 3.91 1.96
C ILE A 411 -13.96 3.16 1.03
N LEU A 412 -13.41 2.14 0.34
CA LEU A 412 -14.12 1.26 -0.57
C LEU A 412 -14.28 -0.11 0.12
N ASP A 413 -15.50 -0.43 0.53
CA ASP A 413 -15.83 -1.72 1.16
C ASP A 413 -16.14 -2.78 0.09
N GLU A 414 -15.66 -4.01 0.29
CA GLU A 414 -15.93 -5.19 -0.55
C GLU A 414 -15.65 -4.97 -2.05
N VAL A 415 -14.46 -4.45 -2.38
CA VAL A 415 -14.08 -4.02 -3.74
C VAL A 415 -14.25 -5.10 -4.82
N HIS A 416 -14.11 -6.38 -4.46
CA HIS A 416 -14.32 -7.50 -5.39
C HIS A 416 -15.75 -7.60 -5.92
N THR A 417 -16.72 -6.94 -5.26
CA THR A 417 -18.13 -6.90 -5.69
C THR A 417 -18.46 -5.69 -6.56
N ILE A 418 -17.50 -4.77 -6.79
CA ILE A 418 -17.73 -3.57 -7.59
C ILE A 418 -17.97 -3.99 -9.04
N PRO A 419 -19.14 -3.69 -9.63
CA PRO A 419 -19.37 -3.93 -11.05
C PRO A 419 -18.38 -3.12 -11.89
N GLY A 420 -17.89 -3.66 -13.01
CA GLY A 420 -16.96 -2.95 -13.90
C GLY A 420 -17.45 -1.55 -14.33
N VAL A 421 -18.76 -1.32 -14.35
CA VAL A 421 -19.39 -0.01 -14.63
C VAL A 421 -19.15 1.03 -13.52
N CYS A 422 -19.05 0.61 -12.25
CA CYS A 422 -18.77 1.47 -11.10
C CYS A 422 -17.27 1.76 -10.91
N VAL A 423 -16.38 0.91 -11.44
CA VAL A 423 -14.93 1.18 -11.47
C VAL A 423 -14.63 2.49 -12.20
N HIS A 424 -15.40 2.79 -13.26
CA HIS A 424 -15.32 4.05 -14.03
C HIS A 424 -15.92 5.27 -13.32
N VAL A 425 -16.57 5.10 -12.17
CA VAL A 425 -17.23 6.17 -11.42
C VAL A 425 -16.35 6.69 -10.29
N CYS A 426 -15.46 5.86 -9.74
CA CYS A 426 -14.45 6.24 -8.74
C CYS A 426 -13.54 7.42 -9.18
N PRO A 427 -13.18 7.59 -10.47
CA PRO A 427 -12.45 8.77 -10.95
C PRO A 427 -13.24 10.09 -10.90
N ARG A 428 -14.58 10.04 -10.78
CA ARG A 428 -15.42 11.25 -10.79
C ARG A 428 -15.45 11.99 -9.44
N VAL A 429 -14.89 11.38 -8.39
CA VAL A 429 -14.75 12.00 -7.07
C VAL A 429 -13.27 12.22 -6.81
N SER A 430 -12.90 13.50 -6.65
CA SER A 430 -11.52 13.86 -6.33
C SER A 430 -11.21 13.42 -4.90
N ALA A 431 -10.20 12.57 -4.76
CA ALA A 431 -9.76 12.08 -3.46
C ALA A 431 -8.25 11.94 -3.40
N CYS A 432 -7.72 12.30 -2.24
CA CYS A 432 -6.29 12.29 -1.97
C CYS A 432 -5.78 10.85 -1.73
N VAL A 433 -6.55 10.05 -0.98
CA VAL A 433 -6.23 8.65 -0.68
C VAL A 433 -7.44 7.76 -0.92
N ARG A 434 -7.20 6.60 -1.53
CA ARG A 434 -8.18 5.52 -1.66
C ARG A 434 -7.73 4.31 -0.86
N LEU A 435 -8.60 3.86 0.04
CA LEU A 435 -8.40 2.68 0.87
C LEU A 435 -9.48 1.65 0.54
N CYS A 436 -9.08 0.50 0.07
CA CYS A 436 -9.97 -0.65 -0.14
C CYS A 436 -9.87 -1.60 1.06
N VAL A 437 -11.00 -1.99 1.66
CA VAL A 437 -11.06 -2.88 2.84
C VAL A 437 -11.94 -4.11 2.64
#